data_AF-A0A674JSY6-F1
#
_entry.id   AF-A0A674JSY6-F1
#
_cell.length_a   1.000
_cell.length_b   1.000
_cell.length_c   1.000
_cell.angle_alpha   90.00
_cell.angle_beta   90.00
_cell.angle_gamma   90.00
#
_symmetry.space_group_name_H-M   'P 1'
#
loop_
_entity.id
_entity.type
_entity.pdbx_description
1 polymer ?
#
loop_
_entity_poly.entity_id
_entity_poly.type
_entity_poly.pdbx_seq_one_letter_code
_entity_poly.pdbx_strand_id
1 'polypeptide(L)' 'LGPPLQTGLAYVTGGGQGIGRAFAHALGEAGAKVAIVDLVLAKAEVVAEELTMTDWHRE' A
#
# COMPACT_ATOMS: atom_id res chain seq x y z
N LEU A 1 -15.92 13.27 6.89
CA LEU A 1 -14.76 12.35 6.73
C LEU A 1 -15.29 10.96 7.03
N GLY A 2 -15.18 10.03 6.07
CA GLY A 2 -15.69 8.66 6.25
C GLY A 2 -14.97 7.93 7.39
N PRO A 3 -15.52 6.82 7.90
CA PRO A 3 -14.86 6.05 8.94
C PRO A 3 -13.46 5.61 8.46
N PRO A 4 -12.48 5.51 9.37
CA PRO A 4 -11.19 4.92 9.04
C PRO A 4 -11.40 3.53 8.45
N LEU A 5 -10.52 3.12 7.55
CA LEU A 5 -10.59 1.78 6.99
C LEU A 5 -10.35 0.82 8.15
N GLN A 6 -11.35 -0.01 8.45
CA GLN A 6 -11.22 -1.10 9.42
C GLN A 6 -10.06 -1.97 8.94
N THR A 7 -9.14 -2.36 9.83
CA THR A 7 -7.90 -3.10 9.54
C THR A 7 -8.10 -4.11 8.40
N GLY A 8 -7.71 -3.72 7.19
CA GLY A 8 -8.11 -4.40 5.95
C GLY A 8 -6.92 -4.70 5.06
N LEU A 9 -7.08 -5.64 4.13
CA LEU A 9 -6.08 -5.97 3.12
C LEU A 9 -6.47 -5.28 1.80
N ALA A 10 -5.52 -4.59 1.18
CA ALA A 10 -5.70 -3.94 -0.12
C ALA A 10 -4.71 -4.48 -1.15
N TYR A 11 -5.19 -4.70 -2.37
CA TYR A 11 -4.36 -4.99 -3.54
C TYR A 11 -4.44 -3.82 -4.50
N VAL A 12 -3.30 -3.26 -4.88
CA VAL A 12 -3.24 -2.09 -5.75
C VAL A 12 -2.58 -2.46 -7.07
N THR A 13 -3.40 -2.66 -8.10
CA THR A 13 -2.94 -2.94 -9.48
C THR A 13 -2.42 -1.68 -10.16
N GLY A 14 -1.31 -1.79 -10.89
CA GLY A 14 -0.57 -0.61 -11.39
C GLY A 14 0.05 0.21 -10.26
N GLY A 15 0.28 -0.41 -9.10
CA GLY A 15 0.70 0.26 -7.88
C GLY A 15 2.16 0.72 -7.87
N GLY A 16 2.97 0.31 -8.85
CA GLY A 16 4.39 0.64 -8.90
C GLY A 16 4.68 2.11 -9.27
N GLN A 17 3.67 2.90 -9.63
CA GLN A 17 3.86 4.29 -10.06
C GLN A 17 2.57 5.13 -10.05
N GLY A 18 2.72 6.44 -10.25
CA GLY A 18 1.61 7.36 -10.51
C GLY A 18 0.50 7.30 -9.47
N ILE A 19 -0.75 7.24 -9.93
CA ILE A 19 -1.94 7.21 -9.07
C ILE A 19 -1.99 5.91 -8.25
N GLY A 20 -1.57 4.77 -8.82
CA GLY A 20 -1.53 3.50 -8.08
C GLY A 20 -0.62 3.58 -6.86
N ARG A 21 0.59 4.13 -7.02
CA ARG A 21 1.50 4.40 -5.90
C ARG A 21 0.85 5.32 -4.86
N ALA A 22 0.24 6.42 -5.28
CA ALA A 22 -0.42 7.36 -4.35
C ALA A 22 -1.54 6.69 -3.54
N PHE A 23 -2.35 5.83 -4.16
CA PHE A 23 -3.36 5.04 -3.45
C PHE A 23 -2.74 4.05 -2.47
N ALA A 24 -1.67 3.37 -2.87
CA ALA A 24 -0.99 2.41 -1.98
C ALA A 24 -0.48 3.09 -0.70
N HIS A 25 0.11 4.28 -0.84
CA HIS A 25 0.52 5.11 0.31
C HIS A 25 -0.67 5.52 1.17
N ALA A 26 -1.72 6.10 0.58
CA ALA A 26 -2.89 6.53 1.35
C ALA A 26 -3.60 5.36 2.08
N LEU A 27 -3.65 4.17 1.47
CA LEU A 27 -4.20 2.97 2.09
C LEU A 27 -3.32 2.45 3.22
N GLY A 28 -1.99 2.47 3.06
CA GLY A 28 -1.04 2.12 4.10
C GLY A 28 -1.10 3.09 5.30
N GLU A 29 -1.14 4.40 5.04
CA GLU A 29 -1.33 5.44 6.05
C GLU A 29 -2.67 5.30 6.80
N ALA A 30 -3.71 4.81 6.10
CA ALA A 30 -5.00 4.51 6.70
C ALA A 30 -5.02 3.20 7.52
N GLY A 31 -3.91 2.46 7.59
CA GLY A 31 -3.78 1.23 8.38
C GLY A 31 -4.14 -0.06 7.64
N ALA A 32 -4.21 -0.05 6.30
CA ALA A 32 -4.40 -1.25 5.50
C ALA A 32 -3.06 -1.96 5.21
N LYS A 33 -3.06 -3.30 5.25
CA LYS A 33 -1.94 -4.07 4.69
C LYS A 33 -2.06 -3.98 3.17
N VAL A 34 -1.03 -3.49 2.49
CA VAL A 34 -1.09 -3.23 1.05
C VAL A 34 -0.16 -4.16 0.29
N ALA A 35 -0.70 -4.87 -0.69
CA ALA A 35 0.05 -5.59 -1.70
C ALA A 35 0.13 -4.75 -2.99
N ILE A 36 1.36 -4.47 -3.44
CA ILE A 36 1.61 -3.78 -4.70
C ILE A 36 1.60 -4.79 -5.84
N VAL A 37 0.69 -4.60 -6.79
CA VAL A 37 0.54 -5.47 -7.96
C VAL A 37 0.87 -4.64 -9.19
N ASP A 38 1.98 -4.96 -9.85
CA ASP A 38 2.38 -4.30 -11.09
C ASP A 38 2.98 -5.32 -12.04
N LEU A 39 2.91 -5.04 -13.35
CA LEU A 39 3.54 -5.88 -14.36
C LEU A 39 5.07 -5.80 -14.27
N VAL A 40 5.60 -4.64 -13.88
CA VAL A 40 7.04 -4.42 -13.73
C VAL A 40 7.42 -4.62 -12.26
N LEU A 41 7.92 -5.81 -11.93
CA LEU A 41 8.27 -6.20 -10.55
C LEU A 41 9.15 -5.17 -9.83
N ALA A 42 10.21 -4.68 -10.48
CA ALA A 42 11.11 -3.69 -9.90
C ALA A 42 10.39 -2.40 -9.45
N LYS A 43 9.32 -1.98 -10.14
CA LYS A 43 8.52 -0.82 -9.71
C LYS A 43 7.66 -1.15 -8.49
N ALA A 44 7.10 -2.36 -8.44
CA ALA A 44 6.33 -2.83 -7.31
C ALA A 44 7.19 -2.95 -6.04
N GLU A 45 8.41 -3.49 -6.18
CA GLU A 45 9.37 -3.65 -5.08
C GLU A 45 9.76 -2.30 -4.47
N VAL A 46 10.10 -1.31 -5.32
CA VAL A 46 10.41 0.05 -4.84
C VAL A 46 9.27 0.62 -4.00
N VAL A 47 8.02 0.52 -4.46
CA VAL A 47 6.87 1.04 -3.69
C VAL A 47 6.58 0.21 -2.44
N ALA A 48 6.78 -1.11 -2.49
CA ALA A 48 6.63 -1.96 -1.30
C ALA A 48 7.65 -1.60 -0.22
N GLU A 49 8.90 -1.33 -0.60
CA GLU A 49 9.96 -0.88 0.31
C GLU A 49 9.61 0.45 0.98
N GLU A 50 9.03 1.40 0.23
CA GLU A 50 8.55 2.67 0.77
C GLU A 50 7.48 2.49 1.87
N LEU A 51 6.65 1.45 1.78
CA LEU A 51 5.55 1.16 2.72
C LEU A 51 5.99 0.37 3.96
N THR A 52 7.10 -0.36 3.91
CA THR A 52 7.60 -1.19 5.03
C THR A 52 8.05 -0.39 6.27
N MET A 53 8.12 0.94 6.18
CA MET A 53 8.47 1.84 7.30
C MET A 53 7.31 2.06 8.29
N THR A 54 6.12 1.52 8.01
CA THR A 54 4.96 1.66 8.90
C THR A 54 4.88 0.45 9.83
N ASP A 55 5.18 0.69 11.11
CA ASP A 55 5.30 -0.33 12.16
C ASP A 55 3.98 -1.08 12.39
N TRP A 56 3.92 -2.36 11.99
CA TRP A 56 2.76 -3.22 12.20
C TRP A 56 2.86 -3.87 13.58
N HIS A 57 2.21 -3.29 14.59
CA HIS A 57 2.01 -3.93 15.89
C HIS A 57 1.28 -5.28 15.69
N ARG A 58 1.99 -6.38 15.94
CA ARG A 58 1.41 -7.73 16.02
C ARG A 58 1.09 -8.04 17.47
N GLU A 59 -0.20 -8.17 17.78
CA GLU A 59 -0.70 -9.00 18.89
C GLU A 59 -1.18 -10.35 18.32
#